data_AF-A0A496YM54-F1
#
_entry.id   AF-A0A496YM54-F1
#
_cell.length_a   1.000
_cell.length_b   1.000
_cell.length_c   1.000
_cell.angle_alpha   90.00
_cell.angle_beta   90.00
_cell.angle_gamma   90.00
#
_symmetry.space_group_name_H-M   'P 1'
#
loop_
_entity.id
_entity.type
_entity.pdbx_description
1 polymer ?
#
loop_
_entity_poly.entity_id
_entity_poly.type
_entity_poly.pdbx_seq_one_letter_code
_entity_poly.pdbx_strand_id
1 'polypeptide(L)'
;MTEITPEKELEGLVSKGCFLRAAEMAESTGLDEDVLWHYRHKALWQMAAVNRNMPGTKKLAAAYGLNKAELKDLLENLLKTHNSENDKRDLEPCYDQHTGDYLTFEQWMAQLFKRWDKLTVQ
;
A
#
# COMPACT_ATOMS: atom_id res chain seq x y z
N MET A 1 -34.68 2.99 -8.29
CA MET A 1 -33.43 2.78 -7.55
C MET A 1 -32.52 1.99 -8.47
N THR A 2 -31.40 2.57 -8.90
CA THR A 2 -30.39 1.84 -9.66
C THR A 2 -29.71 0.87 -8.71
N GLU A 3 -29.75 -0.43 -8.98
CA GLU A 3 -28.95 -1.40 -8.23
C GLU A 3 -27.47 -1.04 -8.40
N ILE A 4 -26.79 -0.79 -7.28
CA ILE A 4 -25.35 -0.61 -7.24
C ILE A 4 -24.77 -2.02 -7.18
N THR A 5 -24.08 -2.42 -8.24
CA THR A 5 -23.40 -3.71 -8.27
C THR A 5 -22.08 -3.61 -7.50
N PRO A 6 -21.55 -4.72 -6.94
CA PRO A 6 -20.27 -4.73 -6.24
C PRO A 6 -19.12 -4.09 -7.03
N GLU A 7 -19.11 -4.26 -8.35
CA GLU A 7 -18.11 -3.69 -9.26
C GLU A 7 -18.17 -2.16 -9.29
N LYS A 8 -19.38 -1.58 -9.35
CA LYS A 8 -19.56 -0.11 -9.32
C LYS A 8 -19.15 0.48 -7.98
N GLU A 9 -19.37 -0.24 -6.89
CA GLU A 9 -18.96 0.23 -5.57
C GLU A 9 -17.42 0.18 -5.42
N LEU A 10 -16.78 -0.88 -5.92
CA LEU A 10 -15.32 -0.98 -6.00
C LEU A 10 -14.69 0.13 -6.84
N GLU A 11 -15.24 0.42 -8.03
CA GLU A 11 -14.82 1.56 -8.86
C GLU A 11 -14.99 2.89 -8.12
N GLY A 12 -16.11 3.05 -7.40
CA GLY A 12 -16.39 4.21 -6.56
C GLY A 12 -15.40 4.39 -5.40
N LEU A 13 -14.91 3.30 -4.81
CA LEU A 13 -13.90 3.33 -3.75
C LEU A 13 -12.51 3.67 -4.32
N VAL A 14 -12.13 3.05 -5.44
CA VAL A 14 -10.86 3.30 -6.14
C VAL A 14 -10.73 4.75 -6.58
N SER A 15 -11.78 5.30 -7.21
CA SER A 15 -11.77 6.69 -7.68
C SER A 15 -11.63 7.72 -6.55
N LYS A 16 -12.03 7.35 -5.34
CA LYS A 16 -11.85 8.17 -4.12
C LYS A 16 -10.52 7.89 -3.40
N GLY A 17 -9.68 7.01 -3.92
CA GLY A 17 -8.44 6.58 -3.26
C GLY A 17 -8.67 5.77 -1.99
N CYS A 18 -9.86 5.17 -1.80
CA CYS A 18 -10.19 4.34 -0.63
C CYS A 18 -9.71 2.89 -0.82
N PHE A 19 -8.42 2.68 -1.09
CA PHE A 19 -7.90 1.37 -1.52
C PHE A 19 -7.97 0.28 -0.45
N LEU A 20 -7.79 0.62 0.83
CA LEU A 20 -7.96 -0.36 1.91
C LEU A 20 -9.39 -0.91 1.93
N ARG A 21 -10.39 -0.02 1.85
CA ARG A 21 -11.80 -0.41 1.83
C ARG A 21 -12.18 -1.14 0.55
N ALA A 22 -11.55 -0.80 -0.58
CA ALA A 22 -11.71 -1.55 -1.82
C ALA A 22 -11.18 -2.99 -1.67
N ALA A 23 -10.03 -3.17 -1.01
CA ALA A 23 -9.47 -4.50 -0.75
C ALA A 23 -10.35 -5.33 0.19
N GLU A 24 -10.85 -4.74 1.28
CA GLU A 24 -11.80 -5.38 2.21
C GLU A 24 -13.09 -5.80 1.49
N MET A 25 -13.60 -4.95 0.60
CA MET A 25 -14.79 -5.24 -0.19
C MET A 25 -14.55 -6.38 -1.20
N ALA A 26 -13.41 -6.35 -1.91
CA ALA A 26 -13.02 -7.39 -2.85
C ALA A 26 -12.92 -8.77 -2.18
N GLU A 27 -12.38 -8.81 -0.96
CA GLU A 27 -12.31 -10.02 -0.15
C GLU A 27 -13.71 -10.53 0.25
N SER A 28 -14.61 -9.63 0.66
CA SER A 28 -15.98 -9.97 1.07
C SER A 28 -16.86 -10.50 -0.06
N THR A 29 -16.51 -10.19 -1.32
CA THR A 29 -17.28 -10.52 -2.51
C THR A 29 -16.80 -11.80 -3.21
N GLY A 30 -15.74 -12.44 -2.70
CA GLY A 30 -15.20 -13.69 -3.24
C GLY A 30 -14.64 -13.54 -4.65
N LEU A 31 -14.08 -12.37 -4.97
CA LEU A 31 -13.43 -12.13 -6.26
C LEU A 31 -12.23 -13.07 -6.46
N ASP A 32 -11.85 -13.21 -7.72
CA ASP A 32 -10.65 -13.94 -8.10
C ASP A 32 -9.40 -13.40 -7.40
N GLU A 33 -8.47 -14.29 -7.05
CA GLU A 33 -7.27 -13.99 -6.26
C GLU A 33 -6.39 -12.92 -6.94
N ASP A 34 -6.31 -12.91 -8.28
CA ASP A 34 -5.53 -11.91 -9.01
C ASP A 34 -6.17 -10.50 -8.87
N VAL A 35 -7.50 -10.44 -8.87
CA VAL A 35 -8.25 -9.19 -8.68
C VAL A 35 -8.15 -8.71 -7.24
N LEU A 36 -8.19 -9.61 -6.26
CA LEU A 36 -7.96 -9.28 -4.87
C LEU A 36 -6.55 -8.71 -4.66
N TRP A 37 -5.53 -9.34 -5.25
CA TRP A 37 -4.15 -8.86 -5.17
C TRP A 37 -3.96 -7.49 -5.82
N HIS A 38 -4.67 -7.20 -6.91
CA HIS A 38 -4.67 -5.88 -7.51
C HIS A 38 -5.04 -4.78 -6.49
N TYR A 39 -6.11 -4.99 -5.70
CA TYR A 39 -6.52 -4.02 -4.69
C TYR A 39 -5.59 -4.00 -3.47
N ARG A 40 -5.11 -5.16 -3.03
CA ARG A 40 -4.15 -5.27 -1.92
C ARG A 40 -2.84 -4.53 -2.23
N HIS A 41 -2.32 -4.65 -3.45
CA HIS A 41 -1.13 -3.91 -3.90
C HIS A 41 -1.35 -2.40 -3.84
N LYS A 42 -2.49 -1.90 -4.35
CA LYS A 42 -2.82 -0.47 -4.28
C LYS A 42 -2.94 0.04 -2.84
N ALA A 43 -3.55 -0.74 -1.95
CA ALA A 43 -3.66 -0.40 -0.53
C ALA A 43 -2.28 -0.36 0.16
N LEU A 44 -1.40 -1.33 -0.13
CA LEU A 44 -0.03 -1.35 0.38
C LEU A 44 0.79 -0.17 -0.15
N TRP A 45 0.68 0.13 -1.45
CA TRP A 45 1.33 1.28 -2.05
C TRP A 45 0.87 2.58 -1.40
N GLN A 46 -0.44 2.78 -1.23
CA GLN A 46 -0.94 3.97 -0.55
C GLN A 46 -0.40 4.08 0.89
N MET A 47 -0.39 2.98 1.64
CA MET A 47 0.10 2.99 3.02
C MET A 47 1.60 3.30 3.11
N ALA A 48 2.41 2.73 2.21
CA ALA A 48 3.87 2.85 2.23
C ALA A 48 4.37 4.09 1.48
N ALA A 49 3.91 4.29 0.25
CA ALA A 49 4.38 5.32 -0.65
C ALA A 49 3.69 6.68 -0.40
N VAL A 50 2.37 6.70 -0.27
CA VAL A 50 1.64 7.97 -0.09
C VAL A 50 1.67 8.43 1.37
N ASN A 51 1.36 7.52 2.30
CA ASN A 51 1.19 7.87 3.70
C ASN A 51 2.48 7.76 4.53
N ARG A 52 3.53 7.10 4.01
CA ARG A 52 4.80 6.86 4.70
C ARG A 52 4.61 6.27 6.12
N ASN A 53 3.62 5.38 6.28
CA ASN A 53 3.20 4.86 7.58
C ASN A 53 3.82 3.48 7.87
N MET A 54 4.98 3.43 8.54
CA MET A 54 5.69 2.17 8.77
C MET A 54 4.88 1.13 9.58
N PRO A 55 4.27 1.48 10.75
CA PRO A 55 3.44 0.53 11.48
C PRO A 55 2.23 0.05 10.68
N GLY A 56 1.56 0.96 9.97
CA GLY A 56 0.42 0.64 9.12
C GLY A 56 0.78 -0.30 7.98
N THR A 57 1.89 -0.05 7.29
CA THR A 57 2.39 -0.93 6.22
C THR A 57 2.71 -2.32 6.76
N LYS A 58 3.40 -2.43 7.91
CA LYS A 58 3.69 -3.73 8.53
C LYS A 58 2.42 -4.49 8.91
N LYS A 59 1.47 -3.81 9.56
CA LYS A 59 0.18 -4.40 9.96
C LYS A 59 -0.61 -4.90 8.75
N LEU A 60 -0.67 -4.08 7.70
CA LEU A 60 -1.41 -4.42 6.48
C LEU A 60 -0.78 -5.58 5.72
N ALA A 61 0.55 -5.59 5.59
CA ALA A 61 1.27 -6.70 4.96
C ALA A 61 1.03 -8.02 5.68
N ALA A 62 1.06 -8.01 7.02
CA ALA A 62 0.76 -9.19 7.82
C ALA A 62 -0.69 -9.66 7.65
N ALA A 63 -1.66 -8.74 7.55
CA ALA A 63 -3.05 -9.08 7.28
C ALA A 63 -3.24 -9.74 5.90
N TYR A 64 -2.37 -9.44 4.94
CA TYR A 64 -2.34 -10.08 3.61
C TYR A 64 -1.44 -11.32 3.55
N GLY A 65 -0.92 -11.79 4.69
CA GLY A 65 -0.07 -12.98 4.75
C GLY A 65 1.37 -12.77 4.28
N LEU A 66 1.81 -11.53 4.03
CA LEU A 66 3.16 -11.23 3.57
C LEU A 66 4.14 -11.16 4.73
N ASN A 67 5.30 -11.81 4.56
CA ASN A 67 6.44 -11.66 5.43
C ASN A 67 7.31 -10.44 5.04
N LYS A 68 8.36 -10.17 5.83
CA LYS A 68 9.27 -9.03 5.63
C LYS A 68 9.93 -9.01 4.25
N ALA A 69 10.40 -10.17 3.78
CA ALA A 69 11.10 -10.29 2.49
C ALA A 69 10.11 -10.11 1.33
N GLU A 70 8.96 -10.77 1.40
CA GLU A 70 7.91 -10.65 0.37
C GLU A 70 7.39 -9.21 0.25
N LEU A 71 7.17 -8.52 1.37
CA LEU A 71 6.80 -7.11 1.33
C LEU A 71 7.90 -6.24 0.70
N LYS A 72 9.17 -6.51 1.02
CA LYS A 72 10.28 -5.77 0.45
C LYS A 72 10.33 -5.93 -1.07
N ASP A 73 10.30 -7.17 -1.55
CA ASP A 73 10.33 -7.48 -2.97
C ASP A 73 9.12 -6.88 -3.70
N LEU A 74 7.93 -6.94 -3.08
CA LEU A 74 6.72 -6.30 -3.61
C LEU A 74 6.88 -4.79 -3.76
N LEU A 75 7.32 -4.07 -2.72
CA LEU A 75 7.49 -2.62 -2.78
C LEU A 75 8.57 -2.19 -3.77
N GLU A 76 9.66 -2.96 -3.88
CA GLU A 76 10.71 -2.72 -4.89
C GLU A 76 10.18 -2.91 -6.31
N ASN A 77 9.34 -3.92 -6.54
CA ASN A 77 8.72 -4.14 -7.84
C ASN A 77 7.69 -3.06 -8.17
N LEU A 78 6.85 -2.67 -7.21
CA LEU A 78 5.88 -1.59 -7.37
C LEU A 78 6.58 -0.26 -7.66
N LEU A 79 7.71 0.03 -7.02
CA LEU A 79 8.52 1.23 -7.30
C LEU A 79 9.04 1.22 -8.75
N LYS A 80 9.51 0.08 -9.25
CA LYS A 80 9.99 -0.04 -10.64
C LYS A 80 8.84 0.20 -11.64
N THR A 81 7.65 -0.31 -11.37
CA THR A 81 6.49 -0.12 -12.25
C THR A 81 5.92 1.31 -12.16
N HIS A 82 5.81 1.88 -10.95
CA HIS A 82 5.29 3.23 -10.76
C HIS A 82 6.22 4.33 -11.29
N ASN A 83 7.54 4.12 -11.33
CA ASN A 83 8.46 5.05 -11.99
C ASN A 83 8.17 5.24 -13.50
N SER A 84 7.40 4.33 -14.11
CA SER A 84 7.00 4.41 -15.52
C SER A 84 5.64 5.09 -15.76
N GLU A 85 4.81 5.24 -14.71
CA GLU A 85 3.51 5.90 -14.78
C GLU A 85 3.61 7.32 -14.19
N ASN A 86 2.94 8.29 -14.82
CA ASN A 86 3.15 9.74 -14.63
C ASN A 86 2.88 10.33 -13.22
N ASP A 87 2.71 9.53 -12.17
CA ASP A 87 2.35 10.01 -10.83
C ASP A 87 3.59 10.18 -9.92
N LYS A 88 4.43 11.14 -10.29
CA LYS A 88 5.73 11.41 -9.63
C LYS A 88 5.62 11.92 -8.18
N ARG A 89 4.43 12.35 -7.75
CA ARG A 89 4.22 12.97 -6.43
C ARG A 89 4.44 11.98 -5.28
N ASP A 90 4.03 10.74 -5.44
CA ASP A 90 4.18 9.70 -4.39
C ASP A 90 5.66 9.35 -4.12
N LEU A 91 6.53 9.68 -5.07
CA LEU A 91 7.96 9.43 -5.02
C LEU A 91 8.77 10.65 -4.58
N GLU A 92 8.12 11.80 -4.39
CA GLU A 92 8.79 12.97 -3.85
C GLU A 92 9.31 12.67 -2.43
N PRO A 93 10.48 13.23 -2.07
CA PRO A 93 10.99 13.12 -0.72
C PRO A 93 9.97 13.62 0.31
N CYS A 94 9.71 12.81 1.33
CA CYS A 94 8.75 13.12 2.40
C CYS A 94 9.47 13.18 3.74
N TYR A 95 9.03 14.08 4.62
CA TYR A 95 9.59 14.21 5.96
C TYR A 95 9.38 12.93 6.77
N ASP A 96 10.47 12.39 7.31
CA ASP A 96 10.46 11.25 8.22
C ASP A 96 10.80 11.73 9.64
N GLN A 97 9.86 11.56 10.55
CA GLN A 97 10.01 11.95 11.95
C GLN A 97 11.08 11.15 12.71
N HIS A 98 11.48 9.97 12.22
CA HIS A 98 12.43 9.12 12.93
C HIS A 98 13.88 9.46 12.60
N THR A 99 14.14 10.04 11.43
CA THR A 99 15.46 10.57 11.04
C THR A 99 15.54 12.09 11.19
N GLY A 100 14.42 12.80 11.10
CA GLY A 100 14.36 14.26 11.07
C GLY A 100 14.65 14.86 9.69
N ASP A 101 14.63 14.03 8.64
CA ASP A 101 15.03 14.40 7.26
C ASP A 101 13.90 14.12 6.27
N TYR A 102 14.01 14.71 5.07
CA TYR A 102 13.17 14.34 3.94
C TYR A 102 13.79 13.15 3.21
N LEU A 103 13.08 12.02 3.19
CA LEU A 103 13.54 10.76 2.61
C LEU A 103 12.85 10.49 1.28
N THR A 104 13.61 10.06 0.26
CA THR A 104 13.03 9.39 -0.91
C THR A 104 12.30 8.12 -0.46
N PHE A 105 11.43 7.56 -1.32
CA PHE A 105 10.76 6.32 -0.96
C PHE A 105 11.74 5.17 -0.68
N GLU A 106 12.82 5.05 -1.44
CA GLU A 106 13.85 4.00 -1.21
C GLU A 106 14.55 4.18 0.14
N GLN A 107 14.88 5.42 0.50
CA GLN A 107 15.46 5.74 1.80
C GLN A 107 14.48 5.43 2.93
N TRP A 108 13.21 5.77 2.76
CA TRP A 108 12.15 5.44 3.71
C TRP A 108 11.96 3.92 3.85
N MET A 109 11.98 3.16 2.74
CA MET A 109 11.94 1.69 2.75
C MET A 109 13.13 1.11 3.52
N ALA A 110 14.34 1.65 3.31
CA ALA A 110 15.51 1.25 4.08
C ALA A 110 15.30 1.45 5.59
N GLN A 111 14.65 2.54 6.01
CA GLN A 111 14.29 2.76 7.42
C GLN A 111 13.23 1.78 7.90
N LEU A 112 12.16 1.54 7.12
CA LEU A 112 11.10 0.57 7.42
C LEU A 112 11.71 -0.80 7.73
N PHE A 113 12.55 -1.33 6.84
CA PHE A 113 13.10 -2.68 6.99
C PHE A 113 14.23 -2.76 8.02
N LYS A 114 14.97 -1.67 8.26
CA LYS A 114 15.93 -1.57 9.36
C LYS A 114 15.24 -1.60 10.72
N ARG A 115 14.05 -1.01 10.83
CA ARG A 115 13.27 -0.90 12.07
C ARG A 115 12.23 -1.99 12.24
N TRP A 116 12.07 -2.87 11.25
CA TRP A 116 10.98 -3.85 11.15
C TRP A 116 10.59 -4.54 12.47
N ASP A 117 11.57 -5.11 13.17
CA ASP A 117 11.34 -5.89 14.39
C ASP A 117 10.98 -5.01 15.60
N LYS A 118 11.29 -3.72 15.53
CA LYS A 118 11.00 -2.70 16.56
C LYS A 118 9.68 -1.98 16.34
N LEU A 119 9.04 -2.17 15.18
CA LEU A 119 7.74 -1.56 14.89
C LEU A 119 6.66 -2.23 15.72
N THR A 120 6.10 -1.47 16.66
CA THR A 120 4.88 -1.83 17.39
C THR A 120 3.69 -1.61 16.48
N VAL A 121 2.97 -2.69 16.16
CA VAL A 121 1.67 -2.61 15.50
C VAL A 121 0.62 -2.52 16.61
N GLN A 122 -0.13 -1.41 16.63
CA GLN A 122 -1.34 -1.29 17.45
C GLN A 122 -2.54 -1.79 16.67
#